data_AF-A0A9J7AJD4-F1
#
_entry.id   AF-A0A9J7AJD4-F1
#
_cell.length_a   1.000
_cell.length_b   1.000
_cell.length_c   1.000
_cell.angle_alpha   90.00
_cell.angle_beta   90.00
_cell.angle_gamma   90.00
#
_symmetry.space_group_name_H-M   'P 1'
#
loop_
_entity.id
_entity.type
_entity.pdbx_description
1 polymer ?
#
loop_
_entity_poly.entity_id
_entity_poly.type
_entity_poly.pdbx_seq_one_letter_code
_entity_poly.pdbx_strand_id
1 'polypeptide(L)'
;MVDIQHELISDLATRMVIPLGRLSHFKNEQMQGLTPDIEYEGEKLLLLTPQIASMPSSQLKDPIGSLGHFRDEIVASIDFAITGI
;
A
#
# COMPACT_ATOMS: atom_id res chain seq x y z
N MET A 1 4.52 3.60 -4.73
CA MET A 1 3.21 3.61 -4.04
C MET A 1 2.35 2.52 -4.65
N VAL A 2 1.34 2.06 -3.93
CA VAL A 2 0.41 1.01 -4.38
C VAL A 2 -0.96 1.61 -4.55
N ASP A 3 -1.56 1.52 -5.74
CA ASP A 3 -2.98 1.83 -5.94
C ASP A 3 -3.80 0.69 -5.32
N ILE A 4 -4.67 1.05 -4.37
CA ILE A 4 -5.56 0.11 -3.67
C ILE A 4 -7.03 0.33 -4.03
N GLN A 5 -7.31 1.25 -4.94
CA GLN A 5 -8.66 1.61 -5.35
C GLN A 5 -9.26 0.52 -6.25
N HIS A 6 -10.51 0.16 -5.98
CA HIS A 6 -11.24 -0.80 -6.79
C HIS A 6 -11.52 -0.26 -8.21
N GLU A 7 -11.44 -1.12 -9.22
CA GLU A 7 -11.61 -0.74 -10.63
C GLU A 7 -13.00 -0.17 -10.95
N LEU A 8 -14.04 -0.58 -10.21
CA LEU A 8 -15.41 -0.05 -10.36
C LEU A 8 -15.50 1.48 -10.22
N ILE A 9 -14.57 2.11 -9.50
CA ILE A 9 -14.52 3.57 -9.30
C ILE A 9 -13.27 4.17 -9.94
N SER A 10 -12.76 3.53 -11.00
CA SER A 10 -11.55 3.95 -11.71
C SER A 10 -11.68 5.28 -12.47
N ASP A 11 -12.91 5.71 -12.75
CA ASP A 11 -13.22 6.99 -13.44
C ASP A 11 -12.96 8.23 -12.58
N LEU A 12 -12.71 8.07 -11.29
CA LEU A 12 -12.34 9.18 -10.42
C LEU A 12 -10.97 9.75 -10.82
N ALA A 13 -10.85 11.08 -10.78
CA ALA A 13 -9.60 11.80 -11.07
C ALA A 13 -8.50 11.55 -10.03
N THR A 14 -8.83 10.92 -8.90
CA THR A 14 -7.90 10.57 -7.83
C THR A 14 -7.91 9.06 -7.57
N ARG A 15 -6.80 8.56 -7.03
CA ARG A 15 -6.60 7.18 -6.58
C ARG A 15 -6.26 7.15 -5.09
N MET A 16 -6.87 6.21 -4.38
CA MET A 16 -6.43 5.83 -3.03
C MET A 16 -5.16 5.01 -3.12
N VAL A 17 -4.11 5.44 -2.41
CA VAL A 17 -2.79 4.82 -2.49
C VAL A 17 -2.22 4.54 -1.10
N ILE A 18 -1.40 3.49 -1.01
CA ILE A 18 -0.53 3.22 0.13
C ILE A 18 0.93 3.52 -0.27
N PRO A 19 1.65 4.37 0.48
CA PRO A 19 3.08 4.57 0.27
C PRO A 19 3.87 3.29 0.59
N LEU A 20 4.97 3.08 -0.14
CA LEU A 20 5.95 2.05 0.17
C LEU A 20 7.18 2.70 0.80
N GLY A 21 7.62 2.16 1.94
CA GLY A 21 8.85 2.56 2.60
C GLY A 21 9.90 1.47 2.51
N ARG A 22 11.17 1.82 2.32
CA ARG A 22 12.26 0.83 2.40
C ARG A 22 12.43 0.37 3.84
N LEU A 23 12.38 -0.94 4.10
CA LEU A 23 12.54 -1.48 5.45
C LEU A 23 13.84 -1.00 6.12
N SER A 24 14.92 -0.86 5.35
CA SER A 24 16.22 -0.37 5.81
C SER A 24 16.20 1.04 6.42
N HIS A 25 15.19 1.86 6.10
CA HIS A 25 15.03 3.20 6.67
C HIS A 25 14.29 3.19 8.01
N PHE A 26 13.64 2.09 8.37
CA PHE A 26 12.89 1.94 9.62
C PHE A 26 13.70 1.09 10.60
N LYS A 27 13.95 1.62 11.80
CA LYS A 27 14.74 0.92 12.84
C LYS A 27 13.92 -0.16 13.55
N ASN A 28 13.36 -1.12 12.82
CA ASN A 28 12.37 -2.09 13.30
C ASN A 28 11.07 -1.47 13.83
N GLU A 29 10.67 -0.31 13.31
CA GLU A 29 9.38 0.33 13.63
C GLU A 29 8.20 -0.31 12.86
N GLN A 30 8.33 -1.58 12.48
CA GLN A 30 7.25 -2.32 11.83
C GLN A 30 6.15 -2.58 12.84
N MET A 31 4.94 -2.13 12.52
CA MET A 31 3.74 -2.41 13.29
C MET A 31 3.10 -3.67 12.71
N GLN A 32 3.11 -4.76 13.48
CA GLN A 32 2.52 -6.02 13.05
C GLN A 32 1.05 -5.83 12.69
N GLY A 33 0.62 -6.38 11.54
CA GLY A 33 -0.73 -6.21 10.99
C GLY A 33 -0.95 -4.87 10.27
N LEU A 34 -0.44 -3.76 10.82
CA LEU A 34 -0.67 -2.42 10.27
C LEU A 34 0.31 -2.02 9.16
N THR A 35 1.55 -2.50 9.19
CA THR A 35 2.54 -2.21 8.16
C THR A 35 3.14 -3.50 7.62
N PRO A 36 2.40 -4.27 6.81
CA PRO A 36 2.90 -5.53 6.29
C PRO A 36 4.13 -5.31 5.40
N ASP A 37 5.09 -6.24 5.46
CA ASP A 37 6.26 -6.24 4.60
C ASP A 37 6.01 -7.03 3.31
N ILE A 38 6.61 -6.54 2.23
CA ILE A 38 6.62 -7.18 0.91
C ILE A 38 8.06 -7.23 0.40
N GLU A 39 8.32 -8.16 -0.51
CA GLU A 39 9.60 -8.24 -1.21
C GLU A 39 9.40 -7.93 -2.70
N TYR A 40 10.20 -7.01 -3.22
CA TYR A 40 10.21 -6.66 -4.64
C TYR A 40 11.67 -6.55 -5.11
N GLU A 41 12.05 -7.33 -6.13
CA GLU A 41 13.42 -7.37 -6.67
C GLU A 41 14.52 -7.59 -5.60
N GLY A 42 14.22 -8.38 -4.56
CA GLY A 42 15.14 -8.64 -3.46
C GLY A 42 15.26 -7.49 -2.43
N GLU A 43 14.49 -6.41 -2.61
CA GLU A 43 14.36 -5.33 -1.65
C GLU A 43 13.13 -5.55 -0.75
N LYS A 44 13.33 -5.48 0.57
CA LYS A 44 12.24 -5.50 1.55
C LYS A 44 11.62 -4.12 1.70
N LEU A 45 10.32 -4.04 1.45
CA LEU A 45 9.53 -2.82 1.54
C LEU A 45 8.42 -2.99 2.57
N LEU A 46 7.97 -1.90 3.14
CA LEU A 46 6.83 -1.80 4.04
C LEU A 46 5.69 -1.10 3.34
N LEU A 47 4.49 -1.70 3.39
CA LEU A 47 3.25 -0.99 3.11
C LEU A 47 2.93 -0.10 4.31
N LEU A 48 2.97 1.21 4.12
CA LEU A 48 2.71 2.18 5.18
C LEU A 48 1.21 2.49 5.25
N THR A 49 0.39 1.50 5.60
CA THR A 49 -1.08 1.62 5.68
C THR A 49 -1.57 2.83 6.49
N PRO A 50 -0.92 3.26 7.60
CA PRO A 50 -1.30 4.49 8.31
C PRO A 50 -1.20 5.77 7.47
N GLN A 51 -0.47 5.72 6.36
CA GLN A 51 -0.24 6.84 5.45
C GLN A 51 -1.08 6.71 4.16
N ILE A 52 -2.19 5.97 4.21
CA ILE A 52 -3.18 5.98 3.12
C ILE A 52 -3.54 7.42 2.79
N ALA A 53 -3.48 7.73 1.50
CA ALA A 53 -3.80 9.05 0.99
C ALA A 53 -4.54 8.94 -0.35
N SER A 54 -5.14 10.03 -0.79
CA SER A 54 -5.58 10.18 -2.17
C SER A 54 -4.56 11.01 -2.95
N MET A 55 -4.34 10.65 -4.22
CA MET A 55 -3.53 11.46 -5.13
C MET A 55 -4.13 11.51 -6.54
N PRO A 56 -3.86 12.56 -7.33
CA PRO A 56 -4.29 12.61 -8.72
C PRO A 56 -3.78 11.41 -9.52
N SER A 57 -4.67 10.78 -10.29
CA SER A 57 -4.30 9.63 -11.14
C SER A 57 -3.20 10.00 -12.15
N SER A 58 -3.13 11.27 -12.57
CA SER A 58 -2.08 11.80 -13.46
C SER A 58 -0.67 11.82 -12.86
N GLN A 59 -0.54 11.68 -11.53
CA GLN A 59 0.75 11.55 -10.85
C GLN A 59 1.24 10.10 -10.74
N LEU A 60 0.34 9.12 -10.90
CA LEU A 60 0.70 7.71 -10.96
C LEU A 60 1.17 7.36 -12.37
N LYS A 61 2.49 7.33 -12.54
CA LYS A 61 3.16 7.02 -13.80
C LYS A 61 4.02 5.78 -13.62
N ASP A 62 4.36 5.13 -14.73
CA ASP A 62 5.35 4.06 -14.80
C ASP A 62 5.04 2.88 -13.85
N PRO A 63 3.90 2.18 -14.02
CA PRO A 63 3.59 1.00 -13.22
C PRO A 63 4.61 -0.11 -13.47
N ILE A 64 5.23 -0.60 -12.39
CA ILE A 64 6.29 -1.62 -12.44
C ILE A 64 5.82 -3.03 -12.09
N GLY A 65 4.58 -3.20 -11.63
CA GLY A 65 4.05 -4.50 -11.23
C GLY A 65 2.70 -4.42 -10.52
N SER A 66 2.29 -5.55 -9.94
CA SER A 66 1.04 -5.70 -9.19
C SER A 66 1.25 -6.49 -7.91
N LEU A 67 0.58 -6.07 -6.84
CA LEU A 67 0.48 -6.77 -5.57
C LEU A 67 -0.82 -7.56 -5.44
N GLY A 68 -1.43 -7.98 -6.55
CA GLY A 68 -2.70 -8.73 -6.53
C GLY A 68 -2.64 -10.02 -5.72
N HIS A 69 -1.46 -10.65 -5.62
CA HIS A 69 -1.24 -11.85 -4.78
C HIS A 69 -1.18 -11.55 -3.28
N PHE A 70 -0.98 -10.28 -2.90
CA PHE A 70 -0.88 -9.78 -1.53
C PHE A 70 -2.13 -8.99 -1.12
N ARG A 71 -3.23 -9.20 -1.86
CA ARG A 71 -4.47 -8.45 -1.70
C ARG A 71 -5.08 -8.67 -0.31
N ASP A 72 -5.07 -9.91 0.16
CA ASP A 72 -5.73 -10.26 1.42
C ASP A 72 -5.02 -9.60 2.60
N GLU A 73 -3.69 -9.56 2.59
CA GLU A 73 -2.87 -8.85 3.59
C GLU A 73 -3.06 -7.33 3.52
N ILE A 74 -3.18 -6.75 2.32
CA ILE A 74 -3.48 -5.32 2.16
C ILE A 74 -4.84 -5.00 2.77
N VAL A 75 -5.88 -5.76 2.42
CA VAL A 75 -7.24 -5.58 2.95
C VAL A 75 -7.25 -5.74 4.46
N ALA A 76 -6.61 -6.78 5.00
CA ALA A 76 -6.51 -7.00 6.44
C ALA A 76 -5.81 -5.83 7.15
N SER A 77 -4.73 -5.27 6.57
CA SER A 77 -4.05 -4.12 7.17
C SER A 77 -4.93 -2.87 7.19
N ILE A 78 -5.75 -2.66 6.15
CA ILE A 78 -6.70 -1.54 6.07
C ILE A 78 -7.83 -1.75 7.07
N ASP A 79 -8.37 -2.96 7.16
CA ASP A 79 -9.40 -3.32 8.13
C ASP A 79 -8.88 -3.08 9.55
N PHE A 80 -7.69 -3.60 9.87
CA PHE A 80 -7.03 -3.34 11.14
C PHE A 80 -6.85 -1.85 11.44
N ALA A 81 -6.48 -1.05 10.43
CA ALA A 81 -6.31 0.40 10.59
C ALA A 81 -7.62 1.15 10.90
N ILE A 82 -8.76 0.65 10.40
CA ILE A 82 -10.05 1.35 10.45
C ILE A 82 -10.96 0.78 11.54
N THR A 83 -11.06 -0.54 11.62
CA THR A 83 -11.99 -1.27 12.49
C THR A 83 -11.27 -1.94 13.66
N GLY A 84 -9.95 -2.14 13.57
CA GLY A 84 -9.14 -2.79 14.61
C GLY A 84 -9.23 -4.32 14.62
N ILE A 85 -9.77 -4.92 13.56
CA ILE A 85 -9.94 -6.37 13.39
C ILE A 85 -8.73 -6.97 12.66
#